data_AF-A0A4Q3B4W1-F1
#
_entry.id   AF-A0A4Q3B4W1-F1
#
_cell.length_a   1.000
_cell.length_b   1.000
_cell.length_c   1.000
_cell.angle_alpha   90.00
_cell.angle_beta   90.00
_cell.angle_gamma   90.00
#
_symmetry.space_group_name_H-M   'P 1'
#
loop_
_entity.id
_entity.type
_entity.pdbx_description
1 polymer ?
#
loop_
_entity_poly.entity_id
_entity_poly.type
_entity_poly.pdbx_seq_one_letter_code
_entity_poly.pdbx_strand_id
1 'polypeptide(L)'
;WIKDTVVSNHFRYNESLLMLYAAIEKTIGKTAIKAGLRAEETFSKGRSISSGENFSRSFIDLFPSLFLNQTINETKGHAWHISYSRRVERPGFRELNPYRLQFDNQTIMLGNPFLLPQYTHAMEAGFDWHRKYAATIYYSITNNIIGQLASPVADNIIEYQYQNLDKNKEYGINLTLPVSVLKNWQIINSLSGYQSAFTINNNHLKQSTLALKTTHSIALKKLADIDVVAEYRSPYVNANTVYATQFSCDVSISKKILKNKGRLRFYCSDIANTAREKETTRYARTYIFYYQKRQTRNLSFSFNYNFSTGKKFSSKKIEAGSSDR
;
A
#
# COMPACT_ATOMS: atom_id res chain seq x y z
N TRP A 1 -23.50 32.12 10.44
CA TRP A 1 -22.27 31.90 9.66
C TRP A 1 -22.42 32.56 8.30
N ILE A 2 -21.49 33.42 7.90
CA ILE A 2 -21.48 34.06 6.57
C ILE A 2 -20.47 33.29 5.71
N LYS A 3 -20.87 32.89 4.51
CA LYS A 3 -20.00 32.15 3.57
C LYS A 3 -18.94 33.11 3.01
N ASP A 4 -17.67 32.83 3.28
CA ASP A 4 -16.56 33.50 2.62
C ASP A 4 -16.41 32.95 1.19
N THR A 5 -16.76 33.75 0.19
CA THR A 5 -16.73 33.34 -1.22
C THR A 5 -15.32 33.24 -1.80
N VAL A 6 -14.29 33.79 -1.13
CA VAL A 6 -12.89 33.73 -1.56
C VAL A 6 -12.25 32.40 -1.17
N VAL A 7 -12.63 31.86 0.00
CA VAL A 7 -12.04 30.61 0.53
C VAL A 7 -12.97 29.40 0.36
N SER A 8 -14.29 29.60 0.21
CA SER A 8 -15.25 28.50 0.10
C SER A 8 -15.28 27.88 -1.31
N ASN A 9 -14.93 26.60 -1.42
CA ASN A 9 -15.11 25.82 -2.65
C ASN A 9 -16.33 24.89 -2.55
N HIS A 10 -17.13 24.83 -3.60
CA HIS A 10 -18.19 23.83 -3.76
C HIS A 10 -17.96 23.02 -5.04
N PHE A 11 -17.30 21.87 -4.90
CA PHE A 11 -17.05 20.94 -6.01
C PHE A 11 -18.00 19.73 -5.92
N ARG A 12 -18.72 19.44 -7.02
CA ARG A 12 -19.56 18.25 -7.15
C ARG A 12 -18.94 17.31 -8.18
N TYR A 13 -18.69 16.07 -7.76
CA TYR A 13 -18.23 14.99 -8.63
C TYR A 13 -19.19 13.83 -8.54
N ASN A 14 -19.60 13.29 -9.68
CA ASN A 14 -20.39 12.07 -9.77
C ASN A 14 -19.72 11.12 -10.76
N GLU A 15 -19.54 9.86 -10.35
CA GLU A 15 -18.99 8.80 -11.17
C GLU A 15 -19.90 7.58 -11.06
N SER A 16 -20.22 6.99 -12.21
CA SER A 16 -21.01 5.76 -12.31
C SER A 16 -20.24 4.76 -13.16
N LEU A 17 -20.20 3.51 -12.69
CA LEU A 17 -19.38 2.45 -13.27
C LEU A 17 -20.29 1.25 -13.55
N LEU A 18 -20.33 0.81 -14.81
CA LEU A 18 -20.91 -0.47 -15.19
C LEU A 18 -19.78 -1.47 -15.38
N MET A 19 -19.79 -2.57 -14.63
CA MET A 19 -18.70 -3.54 -14.65
C MET A 19 -19.21 -4.95 -14.95
N LEU A 20 -18.53 -5.63 -15.86
CA LEU A 20 -18.73 -7.04 -16.19
C LEU A 20 -17.44 -7.82 -15.94
N TYR A 21 -17.55 -8.98 -15.29
CA TYR A 21 -16.42 -9.82 -14.91
C TYR A 21 -16.65 -11.25 -15.40
N ALA A 22 -15.64 -11.84 -16.02
CA ALA A 22 -15.60 -13.25 -16.34
C ALA A 22 -14.24 -13.82 -15.92
N ALA A 23 -14.24 -15.01 -15.34
CA ALA A 23 -13.01 -15.72 -14.97
C ALA A 23 -13.18 -17.22 -15.16
N ILE A 24 -12.09 -17.87 -15.54
CA ILE A 24 -11.96 -19.31 -15.66
C ILE A 24 -10.77 -19.78 -14.84
N GLU A 25 -10.95 -20.86 -14.11
CA GLU A 25 -9.91 -21.52 -13.34
C GLU A 25 -9.89 -23.00 -13.70
N LYS A 26 -8.71 -23.51 -14.08
CA LYS A 26 -8.54 -24.90 -14.47
C LYS A 26 -7.17 -25.40 -14.04
N THR A 27 -7.15 -26.59 -13.46
CA THR A 27 -5.91 -27.31 -13.20
C THR A 27 -5.69 -28.35 -14.28
N ILE A 28 -4.53 -28.29 -14.95
CA ILE A 28 -4.11 -29.25 -15.98
C ILE A 28 -2.82 -29.91 -15.48
N GLY A 29 -2.91 -31.20 -15.13
CA GLY A 29 -1.81 -31.90 -14.49
C GLY A 29 -1.39 -31.24 -13.19
N LYS A 30 -0.18 -30.68 -13.13
CA LYS A 30 0.37 -29.98 -11.96
C LYS A 30 0.31 -28.44 -12.09
N THR A 31 -0.32 -27.94 -13.13
CA THR A 31 -0.41 -26.50 -13.43
C THR A 31 -1.82 -26.01 -13.13
N ALA A 32 -1.97 -25.12 -12.15
CA ALA A 32 -3.20 -24.37 -11.95
C ALA A 32 -3.14 -23.08 -12.80
N ILE A 33 -4.17 -22.86 -13.60
CA ILE A 33 -4.32 -21.73 -14.51
C ILE A 33 -5.57 -20.97 -14.11
N LYS A 34 -5.44 -19.66 -13.88
CA LYS A 34 -6.55 -18.76 -13.65
C LYS A 34 -6.45 -17.58 -14.59
N ALA A 35 -7.46 -17.41 -15.45
CA ALA A 35 -7.54 -16.28 -16.37
C ALA A 35 -8.84 -15.53 -16.11
N GLY A 36 -8.80 -14.20 -16.15
CA GLY A 36 -9.97 -13.37 -15.95
C GLY A 36 -9.93 -12.10 -16.78
N LEU A 37 -11.09 -11.63 -17.18
CA LEU A 37 -11.29 -10.37 -17.88
C LEU A 37 -12.39 -9.59 -17.20
N ARG A 38 -12.11 -8.32 -16.94
CA ARG A 38 -13.07 -7.35 -16.44
C ARG A 38 -13.23 -6.23 -17.44
N ALA A 39 -14.45 -5.93 -17.86
CA ALA A 39 -14.80 -4.76 -18.65
C ALA A 39 -15.49 -3.75 -17.76
N GLU A 40 -15.13 -2.47 -17.89
CA GLU A 40 -15.70 -1.39 -17.11
C GLU A 40 -16.02 -0.20 -18.01
N GLU A 41 -17.29 0.19 -18.04
CA GLU A 41 -17.73 1.44 -18.65
C GLU A 41 -17.85 2.50 -17.54
N THR A 42 -17.12 3.60 -17.69
CA THR A 42 -17.06 4.70 -16.74
C THR A 42 -17.78 5.92 -17.29
N PHE A 43 -18.70 6.48 -16.49
CA PHE A 43 -19.33 7.78 -16.74
C PHE A 43 -18.99 8.72 -15.59
N SER A 44 -18.26 9.80 -15.84
CA SER A 44 -17.92 10.77 -14.80
C SER A 44 -18.27 12.19 -15.19
N LYS A 45 -18.77 12.96 -14.22
CA LYS A 45 -19.14 14.36 -14.35
C LYS A 45 -18.60 15.14 -13.16
N GLY A 46 -17.81 16.17 -13.42
CA GLY A 46 -17.34 17.12 -12.41
C GLY A 46 -17.89 18.52 -12.68
N ARG A 47 -18.25 19.24 -11.62
CA ARG A 47 -18.63 20.65 -11.67
C ARG A 47 -18.07 21.38 -10.46
N SER A 48 -17.17 22.32 -10.70
CA SER A 48 -16.75 23.31 -9.71
C SER A 48 -17.74 24.46 -9.74
N ILE A 49 -18.55 24.62 -8.69
CA ILE A 49 -19.51 25.71 -8.61
C ILE A 49 -18.78 27.04 -8.37
N SER A 50 -17.61 27.00 -7.72
CA SER A 50 -16.81 28.20 -7.43
C SER A 50 -16.02 28.73 -8.62
N SER A 51 -15.48 27.85 -9.50
CA SER A 51 -14.76 28.28 -10.73
C SER A 51 -15.63 28.26 -11.99
N GLY A 52 -16.82 27.64 -11.95
CA GLY A 52 -17.70 27.48 -13.11
C GLY A 52 -17.29 26.35 -14.06
N GLU A 53 -16.10 25.77 -13.87
CA GLU A 53 -15.58 24.68 -14.70
C GLU A 53 -16.39 23.38 -14.54
N ASN A 54 -16.56 22.68 -15.66
CA ASN A 54 -17.19 21.38 -15.69
C ASN A 54 -16.45 20.42 -16.63
N PHE A 55 -16.61 19.12 -16.39
CA PHE A 55 -16.18 18.09 -17.34
C PHE A 55 -17.17 16.93 -17.33
N SER A 56 -17.26 16.24 -18.45
CA SER A 56 -18.00 14.99 -18.61
C SER A 56 -17.13 14.02 -19.40
N ARG A 57 -16.98 12.78 -18.92
CA ARG A 57 -16.15 11.75 -19.54
C ARG A 57 -16.92 10.43 -19.60
N SER A 58 -16.73 9.71 -20.70
CA SER A 58 -17.30 8.38 -20.93
C SER A 58 -16.26 7.52 -21.63
N PHE A 59 -15.89 6.38 -21.06
CA PHE A 59 -14.89 5.48 -21.65
C PHE A 59 -15.05 4.04 -21.15
N ILE A 60 -14.59 3.09 -21.95
CA ILE A 60 -14.57 1.66 -21.62
C ILE A 60 -13.13 1.19 -21.47
N ASP A 61 -12.86 0.48 -20.38
CA ASP A 61 -11.57 -0.15 -20.11
C ASP A 61 -11.69 -1.66 -19.90
N LEU A 62 -10.64 -2.36 -20.33
CA LEU A 62 -10.48 -3.81 -20.15
C LEU A 62 -9.33 -4.11 -19.18
N PHE A 63 -9.58 -5.01 -18.25
CA PHE A 63 -8.66 -5.40 -17.19
C PHE A 63 -8.43 -6.91 -17.21
N PRO A 64 -7.54 -7.39 -18.12
CA PRO A 64 -7.15 -8.78 -18.14
C PRO A 64 -6.29 -9.13 -16.92
N SER A 65 -6.41 -10.39 -16.51
CA SER A 65 -5.60 -11.01 -15.46
C SER A 65 -5.29 -12.45 -15.84
N LEU A 66 -4.06 -12.87 -15.55
CA LEU A 66 -3.60 -14.23 -15.75
C LEU A 66 -2.73 -14.63 -14.55
N PHE A 67 -2.95 -15.82 -14.03
CA PHE A 67 -2.16 -16.42 -12.97
C PHE A 67 -1.90 -17.88 -13.31
N LEU A 68 -0.64 -18.28 -13.28
CA LEU A 68 -0.16 -19.62 -13.50
C LEU A 68 0.58 -20.07 -12.25
N ASN A 69 0.26 -21.25 -11.74
CA ASN A 69 0.97 -21.86 -10.63
C ASN A 69 1.33 -23.31 -10.98
N GLN A 70 2.62 -23.56 -11.16
CA GLN A 70 3.18 -24.87 -11.48
C GLN A 70 3.71 -25.53 -10.21
N THR A 71 3.03 -26.58 -9.74
CA THR A 71 3.57 -27.43 -8.68
C THR A 71 4.70 -28.29 -9.25
N ILE A 72 5.92 -28.13 -8.74
CA ILE A 72 7.08 -28.91 -9.15
C ILE A 72 7.16 -30.18 -8.31
N ASN A 73 7.10 -29.99 -6.99
CA ASN A 73 7.18 -31.07 -6.03
C ASN A 73 6.18 -30.81 -4.91
N GLU A 74 5.12 -31.61 -4.87
CA GLU A 74 4.07 -31.48 -3.88
C GLU A 74 4.57 -31.83 -2.47
N THR A 75 5.31 -32.93 -2.34
CA THR A 75 5.87 -33.41 -1.07
C THR A 75 6.83 -32.41 -0.45
N LYS A 76 7.75 -31.86 -1.24
CA LYS A 76 8.71 -30.84 -0.80
C LYS A 76 8.10 -29.44 -0.81
N GLY A 77 6.94 -29.22 -1.43
CA GLY A 77 6.29 -27.93 -1.51
C GLY A 77 7.04 -26.89 -2.35
N HIS A 78 7.50 -27.30 -3.53
CA HIS A 78 8.13 -26.41 -4.51
C HIS A 78 7.13 -26.04 -5.60
N ALA A 79 6.98 -24.75 -5.87
CA ALA A 79 6.11 -24.26 -6.92
C ALA A 79 6.70 -23.02 -7.61
N TRP A 80 6.49 -22.90 -8.93
CA TRP A 80 6.69 -21.64 -9.66
C TRP A 80 5.35 -20.96 -9.86
N HIS A 81 5.30 -19.65 -9.72
CA HIS A 81 4.12 -18.87 -10.06
C HIS A 81 4.47 -17.73 -11.01
N ILE A 82 3.57 -17.43 -11.94
CA ILE A 82 3.66 -16.30 -12.86
C ILE A 82 2.32 -15.58 -12.85
N SER A 83 2.32 -14.26 -12.75
CA SER A 83 1.11 -13.46 -12.76
C SER A 83 1.24 -12.26 -13.70
N TYR A 84 0.10 -11.87 -14.28
CA TYR A 84 -0.07 -10.61 -15.00
C TYR A 84 -1.41 -10.00 -14.63
N SER A 85 -1.46 -8.68 -14.43
CA SER A 85 -2.72 -7.95 -14.30
C SER A 85 -2.61 -6.52 -14.81
N ARG A 86 -3.70 -6.01 -15.41
CA ARG A 86 -3.92 -4.58 -15.60
C ARG A 86 -4.87 -4.07 -14.51
N ARG A 87 -4.51 -2.98 -13.84
CA ARG A 87 -5.31 -2.35 -12.76
C ARG A 87 -5.52 -0.88 -13.08
N VAL A 88 -6.60 -0.31 -12.56
CA VAL A 88 -6.88 1.13 -12.57
C VAL A 88 -6.95 1.63 -11.14
N GLU A 89 -6.40 2.82 -10.91
CA GLU A 89 -6.59 3.59 -9.69
C GLU A 89 -7.18 4.94 -10.08
N ARG A 90 -8.32 5.26 -9.46
CA ARG A 90 -9.09 6.47 -9.76
C ARG A 90 -8.75 7.56 -8.75
N PRO A 91 -8.72 8.83 -9.18
CA PRO A 91 -8.51 9.94 -8.27
C PRO A 91 -9.54 9.94 -7.14
N GLY A 92 -9.08 10.01 -5.90
CA GLY A 92 -9.93 10.21 -4.75
C GLY A 92 -10.56 11.61 -4.76
N PHE A 93 -11.65 11.78 -4.02
CA PHE A 93 -12.33 13.09 -3.93
C PHE A 93 -11.39 14.22 -3.48
N ARG A 94 -10.48 13.96 -2.53
CA ARG A 94 -9.50 14.96 -2.05
C ARG A 94 -8.52 15.37 -3.15
N GLU A 95 -8.16 14.45 -4.04
CA GLU A 95 -7.23 14.69 -5.14
C GLU A 95 -7.92 15.46 -6.27
N LEU A 96 -9.22 15.27 -6.47
CA LEU A 96 -10.02 16.03 -7.43
C LEU A 96 -10.46 17.40 -6.92
N ASN A 97 -10.68 17.54 -5.62
CA ASN A 97 -11.26 18.75 -5.04
C ASN A 97 -10.30 19.95 -5.20
N PRO A 98 -10.66 20.98 -6.00
CA PRO A 98 -9.81 22.15 -6.21
C PRO A 98 -9.82 23.11 -5.00
N TYR A 99 -10.25 22.66 -3.82
CA TYR A 99 -10.23 23.47 -2.61
C TYR A 99 -8.78 23.81 -2.24
N ARG A 100 -8.50 25.11 -2.21
CA ARG A 100 -7.19 25.66 -1.85
C ARG A 100 -7.04 25.62 -0.33
N LEU A 101 -6.35 24.60 0.18
CA LEU A 101 -6.06 24.45 1.60
C LEU A 101 -4.72 25.13 1.91
N GLN A 102 -4.77 26.28 2.58
CA GLN A 102 -3.58 26.93 3.11
C GLN A 102 -3.16 26.21 4.41
N PHE A 103 -1.98 25.60 4.42
CA PHE A 103 -1.45 24.92 5.61
C PHE A 103 -0.71 25.88 6.55
N ASP A 104 0.10 26.76 5.96
CA ASP A 104 0.82 27.85 6.62
C ASP A 104 1.01 28.99 5.62
N ASN A 105 1.64 30.10 5.99
CA ASN A 105 1.77 31.28 5.12
C ASN A 105 2.56 31.02 3.82
N GLN A 106 3.29 29.92 3.72
CA GLN A 106 4.18 29.58 2.60
C GLN A 106 3.81 28.24 1.94
N THR A 107 2.74 27.56 2.37
CA THR A 107 2.36 26.24 1.87
C THR A 107 0.88 26.16 1.55
N ILE A 108 0.58 25.79 0.30
CA ILE A 108 -0.78 25.52 -0.19
C ILE A 108 -0.84 24.08 -0.67
N MET A 109 -1.94 23.38 -0.38
CA MET A 109 -2.30 22.14 -1.08
C MET A 109 -3.60 22.33 -1.86
N LEU A 110 -3.66 21.77 -3.06
CA LEU A 110 -4.85 21.74 -3.89
C LEU A 110 -4.98 20.41 -4.63
N GLY A 111 -6.23 20.02 -4.88
CA GLY A 111 -6.54 18.99 -5.85
C GLY A 111 -6.54 19.53 -7.28
N ASN A 112 -6.83 18.64 -8.21
CA ASN A 112 -6.97 18.91 -9.62
C ASN A 112 -8.21 18.17 -10.16
N PRO A 113 -9.29 18.90 -10.50
CA PRO A 113 -10.53 18.31 -11.01
C PRO A 113 -10.33 17.49 -12.29
N PHE A 114 -9.29 17.80 -13.05
CA PHE A 114 -9.04 17.21 -14.36
C PHE A 114 -8.21 15.94 -14.31
N LEU A 115 -7.88 15.42 -13.11
CA LEU A 115 -7.14 14.17 -12.99
C LEU A 115 -7.80 13.03 -13.76
N LEU A 116 -6.98 12.28 -14.47
CA LEU A 116 -7.33 11.04 -15.13
C LEU A 116 -7.01 9.86 -14.20
N PRO A 117 -7.68 8.71 -14.36
CA PRO A 117 -7.24 7.48 -13.72
C PRO A 117 -5.82 7.08 -14.15
N GLN A 118 -5.08 6.48 -13.22
CA GLN A 118 -3.80 5.86 -13.53
C GLN A 118 -3.99 4.37 -13.82
N TYR A 119 -3.17 3.83 -14.73
CA TYR A 119 -3.25 2.43 -15.15
C TYR A 119 -1.92 1.74 -14.92
N THR A 120 -1.96 0.63 -14.19
CA THR A 120 -0.78 -0.20 -13.90
C THR A 120 -0.88 -1.52 -14.61
N HIS A 121 0.14 -1.88 -15.38
CA HIS A 121 0.40 -3.26 -15.76
C HIS A 121 1.45 -3.83 -14.82
N ALA A 122 1.13 -4.95 -14.19
CA ALA A 122 2.02 -5.65 -13.26
C ALA A 122 2.26 -7.08 -13.76
N MET A 123 3.53 -7.47 -13.80
CA MET A 123 4.00 -8.81 -14.11
C MET A 123 4.86 -9.31 -12.95
N GLU A 124 4.63 -10.53 -12.50
CA GLU A 124 5.39 -11.14 -11.42
C GLU A 124 5.74 -12.58 -11.80
N ALA A 125 6.94 -13.01 -11.43
CA ALA A 125 7.34 -14.40 -11.49
C ALA A 125 8.03 -14.75 -10.17
N GLY A 126 7.70 -15.89 -9.59
CA GLY A 126 8.28 -16.28 -8.32
C GLY A 126 8.28 -17.76 -8.06
N PHE A 127 8.94 -18.10 -6.97
CA PHE A 127 9.26 -19.45 -6.57
C PHE A 127 9.04 -19.63 -5.07
N ASP A 128 8.22 -20.63 -4.75
CA ASP A 128 8.03 -21.10 -3.40
C ASP A 128 8.95 -22.30 -3.14
N TRP A 129 9.77 -22.21 -2.10
CA TRP A 129 10.62 -23.28 -1.62
C TRP A 129 10.13 -23.77 -0.25
N HIS A 130 9.87 -25.07 -0.12
CA HIS A 130 9.41 -25.70 1.12
C HIS A 130 8.13 -25.12 1.73
N ARG A 131 7.25 -24.52 0.90
CA ARG A 131 6.04 -23.79 1.34
C ARG A 131 6.31 -22.70 2.39
N LYS A 132 7.57 -22.23 2.46
CA LYS A 132 8.06 -21.35 3.53
C LYS A 132 8.79 -20.16 2.97
N TYR A 133 9.75 -20.40 2.09
CA TYR A 133 10.56 -19.35 1.48
C TYR A 133 9.92 -18.97 0.16
N ALA A 134 9.81 -17.67 -0.10
CA ALA A 134 9.30 -17.17 -1.36
C ALA A 134 10.29 -16.17 -1.94
N ALA A 135 10.55 -16.28 -3.24
CA ALA A 135 11.32 -15.32 -4.01
C ALA A 135 10.50 -14.89 -5.22
N THR A 136 10.30 -13.59 -5.41
CA THR A 136 9.50 -13.06 -6.51
C THR A 136 10.25 -11.92 -7.17
N ILE A 137 10.41 -11.99 -8.49
CA ILE A 137 10.79 -10.85 -9.30
C ILE A 137 9.53 -10.22 -9.88
N TYR A 138 9.53 -8.90 -10.02
CA TYR A 138 8.38 -8.19 -10.55
C TYR A 138 8.79 -7.03 -11.45
N TYR A 139 7.89 -6.68 -12.36
CA TYR A 139 7.95 -5.51 -13.20
C TYR A 139 6.57 -4.87 -13.22
N SER A 140 6.51 -3.57 -12.97
CA SER A 140 5.30 -2.78 -13.08
C SER A 140 5.53 -1.51 -13.87
N ILE A 141 4.50 -1.11 -14.59
CA ILE A 141 4.50 0.09 -15.42
C ILE A 141 3.17 0.79 -15.22
N THR A 142 3.22 1.98 -14.61
CA THR A 142 2.05 2.82 -14.34
C THR A 142 2.09 4.03 -15.26
N ASN A 143 1.02 4.26 -16.01
CA ASN A 143 0.85 5.45 -16.85
C ASN A 143 -0.18 6.40 -16.20
N ASN A 144 -0.05 7.70 -16.48
CA ASN A 144 -0.92 8.77 -15.94
C ASN A 144 -0.97 8.82 -14.41
N ILE A 145 0.19 8.68 -13.76
CA ILE A 145 0.26 8.55 -12.30
C ILE A 145 -0.33 9.77 -11.61
N ILE A 146 -1.24 9.54 -10.67
CA ILE A 146 -1.75 10.58 -9.80
C ILE A 146 -0.65 10.85 -8.76
N GLY A 147 0.15 11.89 -9.01
CA GLY A 147 1.25 12.29 -8.15
C GLY A 147 1.07 13.71 -7.65
N GLN A 148 1.46 13.98 -6.41
CA GLN A 148 1.49 15.34 -5.90
C GLN A 148 2.84 15.98 -6.23
N LEU A 149 2.83 17.07 -6.99
CA LEU A 149 4.01 17.86 -7.28
C LEU A 149 4.06 19.08 -6.36
N ALA A 150 5.20 19.28 -5.71
CA ALA A 150 5.51 20.54 -5.05
C ALA A 150 6.19 21.48 -6.05
N SER A 151 5.63 22.68 -6.23
CA SER A 151 6.15 23.70 -7.14
C SER A 151 6.06 25.10 -6.51
N PRO A 152 7.04 25.99 -6.72
CA PRO A 152 6.96 27.35 -6.24
C PRO A 152 5.95 28.16 -7.07
N VAL A 153 5.15 28.97 -6.40
CA VAL A 153 4.28 29.99 -7.00
C VAL A 153 4.72 31.39 -6.52
N ALA A 154 3.96 32.44 -6.83
CA ALA A 154 4.28 33.81 -6.42
C ALA A 154 4.50 33.95 -4.90
N ASP A 155 5.25 34.98 -4.50
CA ASP A 155 5.45 35.38 -3.09
C ASP A 155 6.11 34.32 -2.18
N ASN A 156 7.02 33.50 -2.73
CA ASN A 156 7.71 32.42 -2.00
C ASN A 156 6.78 31.35 -1.43
N ILE A 157 5.60 31.17 -2.01
CA ILE A 157 4.67 30.11 -1.62
C ILE A 157 5.01 28.84 -2.40
N ILE A 158 5.00 27.71 -1.70
CA ILE A 158 5.07 26.37 -2.29
C ILE A 158 3.66 25.82 -2.43
N GLU A 159 3.32 25.46 -3.65
CA GLU A 159 2.07 24.86 -4.03
C GLU A 159 2.24 23.35 -4.28
N TYR A 160 1.47 22.54 -3.55
CA TYR A 160 1.39 21.10 -3.68
C TYR A 160 0.11 20.72 -4.42
N GLN A 161 0.23 20.36 -5.69
CA GLN A 161 -0.91 20.01 -6.54
C GLN A 161 -0.83 18.57 -7.05
N TYR A 162 -1.96 17.86 -7.01
CA TYR A 162 -2.07 16.57 -7.70
C TYR A 162 -2.11 16.75 -9.23
N GLN A 163 -1.29 16.00 -9.95
CA GLN A 163 -1.23 16.00 -11.41
C GLN A 163 -1.04 14.58 -11.93
N ASN A 164 -1.46 14.34 -13.18
CA ASN A 164 -1.11 13.11 -13.89
C ASN A 164 0.33 13.22 -14.41
N LEU A 165 1.25 12.50 -13.78
CA LEU A 165 2.62 12.32 -14.26
C LEU A 165 2.64 11.29 -15.40
N ASP A 166 3.63 11.43 -16.29
CA ASP A 166 3.68 10.61 -17.51
C ASP A 166 3.71 9.11 -17.18
N LYS A 167 4.69 8.69 -16.38
CA LYS A 167 4.98 7.26 -16.20
C LYS A 167 5.88 6.93 -15.02
N ASN A 168 5.68 5.76 -14.42
CA ASN A 168 6.57 5.11 -13.46
C ASN A 168 6.84 3.71 -13.97
N LYS A 169 8.12 3.36 -14.04
CA LYS A 169 8.56 1.98 -14.25
C LYS A 169 9.22 1.53 -12.96
N GLU A 170 8.73 0.45 -12.40
CA GLU A 170 9.34 -0.16 -11.22
C GLU A 170 9.63 -1.63 -11.50
N TYR A 171 10.81 -2.09 -11.11
CA TYR A 171 11.14 -3.50 -11.13
C TYR A 171 11.96 -3.85 -9.91
N GLY A 172 11.81 -5.07 -9.43
CA GLY A 172 12.47 -5.47 -8.21
C GLY A 172 12.36 -6.95 -7.90
N ILE A 173 12.90 -7.28 -6.74
CA ILE A 173 12.88 -8.61 -6.15
C ILE A 173 12.35 -8.50 -4.72
N ASN A 174 11.50 -9.44 -4.35
CA ASN A 174 10.97 -9.64 -3.01
C ASN A 174 11.37 -11.03 -2.52
N LEU A 175 11.94 -11.10 -1.32
CA LEU A 175 12.27 -12.34 -0.64
C LEU A 175 11.54 -12.41 0.70
N THR A 176 10.96 -13.56 1.00
CA THR A 176 10.40 -13.89 2.32
C THR A 176 11.14 -15.08 2.89
N LEU A 177 11.81 -14.88 4.03
CA LEU A 177 12.72 -15.84 4.65
C LEU A 177 12.32 -16.07 6.12
N PRO A 178 11.35 -16.97 6.39
CA PRO A 178 11.06 -17.41 7.73
C PRO A 178 12.14 -18.37 8.25
N VAL A 179 12.66 -18.10 9.45
CA VAL A 179 13.73 -18.87 10.09
C VAL A 179 13.34 -19.20 11.53
N SER A 180 13.45 -20.48 11.90
CA SER A 180 13.34 -20.92 13.29
C SER A 180 14.75 -21.05 13.87
N VAL A 181 15.20 -20.08 14.67
CA VAL A 181 16.53 -20.15 15.31
C VAL A 181 16.53 -21.20 16.42
N LEU A 182 15.46 -21.20 17.23
CA LEU A 182 15.18 -22.19 18.26
C LEU A 182 13.69 -22.55 18.21
N LYS A 183 13.28 -23.62 18.90
CA LYS A 183 11.85 -24.01 18.99
C LYS A 183 10.94 -22.88 19.48
N ASN A 184 11.50 -21.97 20.28
CA ASN A 184 10.79 -20.84 20.87
C ASN A 184 11.18 -19.48 20.26
N TRP A 185 11.94 -19.45 19.17
CA TRP A 185 12.32 -18.21 18.50
C TRP A 185 12.11 -18.34 16.99
N GLN A 186 11.09 -17.66 16.52
CA GLN A 186 10.74 -17.56 15.11
C GLN A 186 11.11 -16.17 14.58
N ILE A 187 11.65 -16.12 13.37
CA ILE A 187 11.97 -14.89 12.66
C ILE A 187 11.28 -14.93 11.31
N ILE A 188 10.65 -13.85 10.89
CA ILE A 188 10.16 -13.66 9.53
C ILE A 188 10.90 -12.45 8.96
N ASN A 189 11.74 -12.68 7.95
CA ASN A 189 12.42 -11.62 7.23
C ASN A 189 11.71 -11.38 5.89
N SER A 190 11.49 -10.12 5.55
CA SER A 190 11.04 -9.68 4.25
C SER A 190 12.05 -8.68 3.69
N LEU A 191 12.58 -8.95 2.51
CA LEU A 191 13.54 -8.12 1.82
C LEU A 191 12.97 -7.73 0.46
N SER A 192 12.95 -6.44 0.15
CA SER A 192 12.59 -5.91 -1.15
C SER A 192 13.73 -5.04 -1.68
N GLY A 193 14.26 -5.39 -2.85
CA GLY A 193 15.22 -4.57 -3.59
C GLY A 193 14.60 -4.16 -4.91
N TYR A 194 14.43 -2.87 -5.16
CA TYR A 194 13.74 -2.41 -6.36
C TYR A 194 14.35 -1.10 -6.90
N GLN A 195 14.11 -0.83 -8.18
CA GLN A 195 14.36 0.47 -8.78
C GLN A 195 13.03 1.03 -9.29
N SER A 196 12.73 2.26 -8.89
CA SER A 196 11.60 3.03 -9.40
C SER A 196 12.12 4.20 -10.25
N ALA A 197 11.44 4.46 -11.37
CA ALA A 197 11.81 5.45 -12.37
C ALA A 197 10.59 6.25 -12.80
N PHE A 198 10.46 7.47 -12.30
CA PHE A 198 9.40 8.42 -12.66
C PHE A 198 9.82 9.27 -13.86
N THR A 199 8.89 9.50 -14.78
CA THR A 199 9.00 10.47 -15.88
C THR A 199 7.99 11.57 -15.65
N ILE A 200 8.47 12.82 -15.58
CA ILE A 200 7.70 14.01 -15.21
C ILE A 200 8.13 15.15 -16.12
N ASN A 201 7.28 15.59 -17.05
CA ASN A 201 7.56 16.72 -17.95
C ASN A 201 8.93 16.60 -18.65
N ASN A 202 9.19 15.43 -19.26
CA ASN A 202 10.47 15.05 -19.88
C ASN A 202 11.69 14.93 -18.95
N ASN A 203 11.52 15.10 -17.63
CA ASN A 203 12.57 14.79 -16.65
C ASN A 203 12.42 13.35 -16.15
N HIS A 204 13.55 12.69 -15.93
CA HIS A 204 13.59 11.34 -15.39
C HIS A 204 14.23 11.33 -14.01
N LEU A 205 13.51 10.84 -13.01
CA LEU A 205 14.02 10.63 -11.67
C LEU A 205 14.01 9.13 -11.36
N LYS A 206 15.18 8.58 -11.05
CA LYS A 206 15.36 7.16 -10.76
C LYS A 206 15.98 6.99 -9.38
N GLN A 207 15.50 5.98 -8.65
CA GLN A 207 16.03 5.63 -7.33
C GLN A 207 15.99 4.11 -7.16
N SER A 208 17.13 3.56 -6.74
CA SER A 208 17.20 2.18 -6.24
C SER A 208 16.96 2.18 -4.73
N THR A 209 16.12 1.27 -4.25
CA THR A 209 15.71 1.19 -2.86
C THR A 209 15.85 -0.23 -2.34
N LEU A 210 16.37 -0.33 -1.12
CA LEU A 210 16.41 -1.52 -0.31
C LEU A 210 15.44 -1.34 0.87
N ALA A 211 14.46 -2.22 1.00
CA ALA A 211 13.58 -2.30 2.15
C ALA A 211 13.75 -3.65 2.85
N LEU A 212 13.90 -3.61 4.17
CA LEU A 212 14.09 -4.76 5.04
C LEU A 212 13.05 -4.68 6.14
N LYS A 213 12.39 -5.80 6.43
CA LYS A 213 11.56 -5.97 7.61
C LYS A 213 11.95 -7.29 8.27
N THR A 214 12.22 -7.25 9.57
CA THR A 214 12.39 -8.46 10.37
C THR A 214 11.39 -8.45 11.53
N THR A 215 10.70 -9.56 11.70
CA THR A 215 9.79 -9.80 12.82
C THR A 215 10.30 -10.98 13.62
N HIS A 216 10.69 -10.74 14.87
CA HIS A 216 11.10 -11.77 15.81
C HIS A 216 9.96 -12.04 16.78
N SER A 217 9.59 -13.31 16.94
CA SER A 217 8.66 -13.79 17.97
C SER A 217 9.35 -14.81 18.85
N ILE A 218 9.57 -14.45 20.12
CA ILE A 218 10.34 -15.20 21.10
C ILE A 218 9.41 -15.59 22.26
N ALA A 219 9.14 -16.88 22.42
CA ALA A 219 8.34 -17.41 23.52
C ALA A 219 9.26 -17.82 24.69
N LEU A 220 9.30 -17.03 25.76
CA LEU A 220 10.02 -17.41 27.00
C LEU A 220 9.04 -18.15 27.91
N LYS A 221 9.12 -19.47 27.88
CA LYS A 221 8.22 -20.38 28.61
C LYS A 221 8.03 -19.94 30.07
N LYS A 222 6.77 -19.78 30.49
CA LYS A 222 6.33 -19.31 31.83
C LYS A 222 6.73 -17.86 32.21
N LEU A 223 7.56 -17.18 31.42
CA LEU A 223 8.03 -15.83 31.71
C LEU A 223 7.24 -14.78 30.92
N ALA A 224 7.44 -14.71 29.61
CA ALA A 224 6.82 -13.73 28.71
C ALA A 224 7.02 -14.14 27.23
N ASP A 225 6.19 -13.62 26.34
CA ASP A 225 6.40 -13.61 24.91
C ASP A 225 6.94 -12.24 24.50
N ILE A 226 8.03 -12.20 23.73
CA ILE A 226 8.66 -10.98 23.23
C ILE A 226 8.50 -10.95 21.72
N ASP A 227 7.95 -9.86 21.19
CA ASP A 227 7.89 -9.58 19.77
C ASP A 227 8.72 -8.34 19.45
N VAL A 228 9.56 -8.42 18.42
CA VAL A 228 10.35 -7.29 17.89
C VAL A 228 10.05 -7.14 16.41
N VAL A 229 9.69 -5.94 15.98
CA VAL A 229 9.51 -5.61 14.57
C VAL A 229 10.48 -4.49 14.23
N ALA A 230 11.41 -4.75 13.33
CA ALA A 230 12.31 -3.72 12.81
C ALA A 230 12.12 -3.56 11.32
N GLU A 231 12.00 -2.31 10.88
CA GLU A 231 11.82 -1.93 9.49
C GLU A 231 12.90 -0.91 9.10
N TYR A 232 13.57 -1.18 7.99
CA TYR A 232 14.55 -0.31 7.37
C TYR A 232 14.16 -0.09 5.91
N ARG A 233 14.29 1.14 5.43
CA ARG A 233 14.17 1.47 4.02
C ARG A 233 15.26 2.48 3.68
N SER A 234 16.08 2.18 2.67
CA SER A 234 17.02 3.15 2.10
C SER A 234 16.23 4.26 1.38
N PRO A 235 16.89 5.31 0.84
CA PRO A 235 16.18 6.35 0.12
C PRO A 235 15.31 5.78 -1.01
N TYR A 236 14.14 6.37 -1.18
CA TYR A 236 13.16 6.00 -2.21
C TYR A 236 12.55 7.26 -2.83
N VAL A 237 12.00 7.12 -4.03
CA VAL A 237 11.39 8.22 -4.77
C VAL A 237 9.89 8.03 -4.85
N ASN A 238 9.16 9.13 -4.74
CA ASN A 238 7.77 9.23 -5.17
C ASN A 238 7.60 10.56 -5.91
N ALA A 239 7.04 10.52 -7.12
CA ALA A 239 6.93 11.70 -7.99
C ALA A 239 8.28 12.42 -8.12
N ASN A 240 8.35 13.71 -7.78
CA ASN A 240 9.57 14.53 -7.82
C ASN A 240 10.30 14.64 -6.48
N THR A 241 9.93 13.82 -5.50
CA THR A 241 10.42 13.86 -4.12
C THR A 241 11.23 12.61 -3.79
N VAL A 242 12.43 12.82 -3.24
CA VAL A 242 13.27 11.76 -2.68
C VAL A 242 13.14 11.77 -1.17
N TYR A 243 12.66 10.65 -0.63
CA TYR A 243 12.57 10.39 0.79
C TYR A 243 13.88 9.79 1.27
N ALA A 244 14.42 10.31 2.38
CA ALA A 244 15.64 9.79 2.97
C ALA A 244 15.40 8.44 3.67
N THR A 245 16.50 7.81 4.12
CA THR A 245 16.47 6.55 4.86
C THR A 245 15.52 6.60 6.05
N GLN A 246 14.71 5.56 6.18
CA GLN A 246 13.80 5.35 7.29
C GLN A 246 14.20 4.11 8.08
N PHE A 247 14.17 4.20 9.41
CA PHE A 247 14.35 3.07 10.30
C PHE A 247 13.41 3.21 11.49
N SER A 248 12.78 2.10 11.88
CA SER A 248 11.98 2.00 13.10
C SER A 248 12.14 0.62 13.71
N CYS A 249 12.00 0.54 15.04
CA CYS A 249 12.04 -0.70 15.78
C CYS A 249 11.02 -0.65 16.91
N ASP A 250 10.09 -1.59 16.90
CA ASP A 250 9.02 -1.71 17.87
C ASP A 250 9.25 -2.97 18.70
N VAL A 251 9.04 -2.87 20.01
CA VAL A 251 9.22 -3.98 20.95
C VAL A 251 7.96 -4.17 21.78
N SER A 252 7.52 -5.42 21.90
CA SER A 252 6.37 -5.83 22.69
C SER A 252 6.77 -6.95 23.64
N ILE A 253 6.46 -6.82 24.91
CA ILE A 253 6.61 -7.89 25.91
C ILE A 253 5.23 -8.19 26.46
N SER A 254 4.83 -9.46 26.46
CA SER A 254 3.51 -9.84 26.93
C SER A 254 3.54 -11.10 27.77
N LYS A 255 2.65 -11.21 28.76
CA LYS A 255 2.55 -12.38 29.63
C LYS A 255 1.12 -12.82 29.75
N LYS A 256 0.87 -14.10 29.45
CA LYS A 256 -0.39 -14.75 29.77
C LYS A 256 -0.50 -14.92 31.29
N ILE A 257 -1.62 -14.48 31.85
CA ILE A 257 -1.94 -14.54 33.27
C ILE A 257 -3.32 -15.19 33.46
N LEU A 258 -3.71 -15.43 34.71
CA LEU A 258 -5.05 -15.95 35.06
C LEU A 258 -5.40 -17.26 34.31
N LYS A 259 -4.49 -18.24 34.30
CA LYS A 259 -4.66 -19.51 33.56
C LYS A 259 -5.00 -19.29 32.07
N ASN A 260 -4.27 -18.39 31.41
CA ASN A 260 -4.46 -17.98 30.01
C ASN A 260 -5.77 -17.22 29.71
N LYS A 261 -6.52 -16.77 30.73
CA LYS A 261 -7.70 -15.91 30.55
C LYS A 261 -7.37 -14.42 30.48
N GLY A 262 -6.19 -14.01 30.97
CA GLY A 262 -5.72 -12.63 30.88
C GLY A 262 -4.39 -12.52 30.16
N ARG A 263 -4.10 -11.33 29.62
CA ARG A 263 -2.80 -10.98 29.04
C ARG A 263 -2.41 -9.56 29.46
N LEU A 264 -1.25 -9.43 30.08
CA LEU A 264 -0.57 -8.14 30.25
C LEU A 264 0.36 -7.93 29.07
N ARG A 265 0.42 -6.71 28.53
CA ARG A 265 1.34 -6.34 27.46
C ARG A 265 1.92 -4.96 27.72
N PHE A 266 3.25 -4.89 27.63
CA PHE A 266 4.02 -3.66 27.50
C PHE A 266 4.47 -3.52 26.05
N TYR A 267 4.34 -2.33 25.49
CA TYR A 267 4.70 -2.02 24.11
C TYR A 267 5.48 -0.70 24.07
N CYS A 268 6.54 -0.69 23.28
CA CYS A 268 7.34 0.49 22.98
C CYS A 268 7.46 0.61 21.46
N SER A 269 6.80 1.61 20.87
CA SER A 269 7.01 1.94 19.46
C SER A 269 8.28 2.77 19.29
N ASP A 270 8.96 2.63 18.15
CA ASP A 270 10.18 3.34 17.78
C ASP A 270 11.17 3.47 18.96
N ILE A 271 11.56 2.32 19.55
CA ILE A 271 12.38 2.26 20.77
C ILE A 271 13.72 3.00 20.60
N ALA A 272 14.27 3.00 19.39
CA ALA A 272 15.49 3.70 19.01
C ALA A 272 15.26 5.20 18.70
N ASN A 273 14.02 5.67 18.70
CA ASN A 273 13.60 7.04 18.37
C ASN A 273 14.10 7.52 16.99
N THR A 274 14.14 6.61 16.01
CA THR A 274 14.76 6.84 14.70
C THR A 274 13.77 7.31 13.64
N ALA A 275 12.50 6.94 13.74
CA ALA A 275 11.49 7.26 12.74
C ALA A 275 11.32 8.78 12.57
N ARG A 276 11.60 9.30 11.37
CA ARG A 276 11.52 10.72 11.04
C ARG A 276 11.33 10.89 9.53
N GLU A 277 10.69 11.97 9.15
CA GLU A 277 10.44 12.33 7.76
C GLU A 277 11.51 13.33 7.32
N LYS A 278 12.16 13.01 6.21
CA LYS A 278 13.24 13.79 5.60
C LYS A 278 13.07 13.66 4.10
N GLU A 279 12.87 14.77 3.43
CA GLU A 279 12.54 14.76 2.00
C GLU A 279 13.29 15.87 1.29
N THR A 280 13.69 15.58 0.07
CA THR A 280 14.22 16.57 -0.86
C THR A 280 13.39 16.51 -2.14
N THR A 281 12.72 17.61 -2.45
CA THR A 281 11.96 17.76 -3.69
C THR A 281 12.69 18.68 -4.65
N ARG A 282 12.80 18.26 -5.90
CA ARG A 282 13.38 19.07 -6.98
C ARG A 282 12.30 19.40 -8.00
N TYR A 283 12.11 20.68 -8.27
CA TYR A 283 11.21 21.15 -9.32
C TYR A 283 11.83 22.33 -10.06
N ALA A 284 12.09 22.18 -11.35
CA ALA A 284 12.82 23.16 -12.16
C ALA A 284 14.15 23.60 -11.50
N ARG A 285 14.22 24.85 -11.01
CA ARG A 285 15.39 25.43 -10.32
C ARG A 285 15.24 25.50 -8.78
N THR A 286 14.15 24.96 -8.23
CA THR A 286 13.82 25.06 -6.81
C THR A 286 14.12 23.75 -6.08
N TYR A 287 14.67 23.91 -4.88
CA TYR A 287 14.95 22.84 -3.94
C TYR A 287 14.11 23.05 -2.69
N ILE A 288 13.32 22.04 -2.32
CA ILE A 288 12.51 22.05 -1.11
C ILE A 288 13.07 20.97 -0.20
N PHE A 289 13.48 21.37 1.01
CA PHE A 289 13.92 20.46 2.06
C PHE A 289 12.85 20.40 3.13
N TYR A 290 12.37 19.20 3.42
CA TYR A 290 11.38 18.96 4.46
C TYR A 290 11.97 18.08 5.56
N TYR A 291 11.73 18.47 6.81
CA TYR A 291 12.11 17.69 7.99
C TYR A 291 10.97 17.70 8.99
N GLN A 292 10.53 16.52 9.41
CA GLN A 292 9.58 16.40 10.50
C GLN A 292 9.91 15.22 11.41
N LYS A 293 9.97 15.49 12.72
CA LYS A 293 10.03 14.46 13.76
C LYS A 293 8.73 14.48 14.56
N ARG A 294 7.80 13.60 14.19
CA ARG A 294 6.58 13.35 14.96
C ARG A 294 6.92 12.60 16.26
N GLN A 295 6.02 12.63 17.23
CA GLN A 295 6.13 11.77 18.42
C GLN A 295 5.87 10.31 18.03
N THR A 296 6.94 9.58 17.76
CA THR A 296 6.89 8.18 17.30
C THR A 296 7.17 7.19 18.43
N ARG A 297 7.90 7.62 19.48
CA ARG A 297 8.22 6.78 20.62
C ARG A 297 7.13 6.87 21.68
N ASN A 298 6.31 5.83 21.77
CA ASN A 298 5.21 5.74 22.72
C ASN A 298 5.33 4.47 23.56
N LEU A 299 5.16 4.62 24.87
CA LEU A 299 5.09 3.52 25.82
C LEU A 299 3.63 3.22 26.11
N SER A 300 3.24 1.96 26.06
CA SER A 300 1.86 1.54 26.28
C SER A 300 1.79 0.30 27.15
N PHE A 301 0.90 0.34 28.14
CA PHE A 301 0.56 -0.79 29.00
C PHE A 301 -0.88 -1.17 28.73
N SER A 302 -1.15 -2.47 28.55
CA SER A 302 -2.49 -2.97 28.32
C SER A 302 -2.75 -4.26 29.10
N PHE A 303 -3.97 -4.40 29.60
CA PHE A 303 -4.50 -5.59 30.21
C PHE A 303 -5.75 -6.02 29.43
N ASN A 304 -5.72 -7.24 28.91
CA ASN A 304 -6.87 -7.84 28.24
C ASN A 304 -7.34 -9.05 29.06
N TYR A 305 -8.64 -9.14 29.31
CA TYR A 305 -9.26 -10.27 30.00
C TYR A 305 -10.40 -10.85 29.18
N ASN A 306 -10.25 -12.12 28.81
CA ASN A 306 -11.27 -12.86 28.09
C ASN A 306 -12.13 -13.63 29.10
N PHE A 307 -13.38 -13.19 29.26
CA PHE A 307 -14.41 -13.96 29.95
C PHE A 307 -15.37 -14.57 28.93
N SER A 308 -15.90 -15.75 29.24
CA SER A 308 -17.00 -16.35 28.50
C SER A 308 -18.13 -16.60 29.49
N THR A 309 -19.31 -16.08 29.19
CA THR A 309 -20.54 -16.35 29.91
C THR A 309 -21.42 -17.23 29.02
N GLY A 310 -21.62 -18.49 29.41
CA GLY A 310 -22.55 -19.40 28.72
C GLY A 310 -22.03 -20.83 28.51
N LYS A 311 -22.95 -21.81 28.54
CA LYS A 311 -22.69 -23.20 28.12
C LYS A 311 -22.36 -23.21 26.61
N LYS A 312 -21.34 -23.98 26.21
CA LYS A 312 -21.00 -24.23 24.80
C LYS A 312 -22.27 -24.55 24.00
N PHE A 313 -22.73 -23.64 23.15
CA PHE A 313 -23.75 -23.96 22.16
C PHE A 313 -23.11 -24.86 21.11
N SER A 314 -23.43 -26.15 21.16
CA SER A 314 -23.19 -27.06 20.04
C SER A 314 -24.28 -26.76 19.01
N SER A 315 -23.96 -25.96 18.00
CA SER A 315 -24.80 -25.91 16.81
C SER A 315 -24.70 -27.27 16.12
N LYS A 316 -25.77 -28.06 16.15
CA LYS A 316 -25.92 -29.21 15.23
C LYS A 316 -25.81 -28.64 13.81
N LYS A 317 -24.79 -29.06 13.07
CA LYS A 317 -24.71 -28.79 11.63
C LYS A 317 -25.98 -29.36 10.98
N ILE A 318 -26.81 -28.49 10.41
CA ILE A 318 -27.81 -28.93 9.45
C ILE A 318 -27.06 -29.01 8.12
N GLU A 319 -26.78 -30.23 7.67
CA GLU A 319 -26.36 -30.48 6.30
C GLU A 319 -27.55 -30.20 5.40
N ALA A 320 -27.54 -29.04 4.71
CA ALA A 320 -28.39 -28.83 3.56
C ALA A 320 -27.74 -29.57 2.38
N GLY A 321 -28.27 -30.76 2.07
CA GLY A 321 -27.95 -31.46 0.83
C GLY A 321 -28.50 -30.68 -0.35
N SER A 322 -27.65 -30.36 -1.33
CA SER A 322 -28.12 -30.05 -2.68
C SER A 322 -27.80 -31.26 -3.57
N SER A 323 -28.75 -32.18 -3.66
CA SER A 323 -28.92 -33.01 -4.85
C SER A 323 -29.89 -32.32 -5.80
N ASP A 324 -29.53 -32.34 -7.09
CA ASP A 324 -30.39 -32.18 -8.27
C ASP A 324 -30.90 -30.76 -8.61
N ARG A 325 -30.20 -30.05 -9.52
CA ARG A 325 -30.36 -30.15 -10.98
C ARG A 325 -29.44 -29.17 -11.72
#